data_AF-A0AAP3HCN6-F1
#
_entry.id   AF-A0AAP3HCN6-F1
#
_cell.length_a   1.000
_cell.length_b   1.000
_cell.length_c   1.000
_cell.angle_alpha   90.00
_cell.angle_beta   90.00
_cell.angle_gamma   90.00
#
_symmetry.space_group_name_H-M   'P 1'
#
loop_
_entity.id
_entity.type
_entity.pdbx_description
1 polymer ?
#
loop_
_entity_poly.entity_id
_entity_poly.type
_entity_poly.pdbx_seq_one_letter_code
_entity_poly.pdbx_strand_id
1 'polypeptide(L)' 'VYRSEMALGLKEMGLEIEHTGDAHGLFEIKHFDKALLEQISKRRAQVEEHIKGMHSNSLKAYDRATLDSRKSKEMVSP' A
#
# COMPACT_ATOMS: atom_id res chain seq x y z
N VAL A 1 8.23 11.72 11.30
CA VAL A 1 8.09 13.02 10.62
C VAL A 1 7.08 12.91 9.47
N TYR A 2 7.41 12.37 8.28
CA TYR A 2 6.47 12.33 7.12
C TYR A 2 5.01 11.92 7.44
N ARG A 3 4.79 10.76 8.07
CA ARG A 3 3.43 10.29 8.40
C ARG A 3 2.71 11.23 9.37
N SER A 4 3.44 11.79 10.35
CA SER A 4 2.89 12.72 11.33
C SER A 4 2.47 14.03 10.67
N GLU A 5 3.28 14.57 9.76
CA GLU A 5 2.95 15.77 8.99
C GLU A 5 1.74 15.55 8.08
N MET A 6 1.68 14.40 7.37
CA MET A 6 0.52 14.04 6.55
C MET A 6 -0.76 13.92 7.38
N ALA A 7 -0.69 13.27 8.55
CA ALA A 7 -1.83 13.13 9.45
C ALA A 7 -2.30 14.48 9.99
N LEU A 8 -1.37 15.41 10.29
CA LEU A 8 -1.70 16.77 10.71
C LEU A 8 -2.43 17.52 9.59
N GLY A 9 -1.87 17.54 8.38
CA GLY A 9 -2.47 18.23 7.23
C GLY A 9 -3.86 17.69 6.88
N LEU A 10 -4.06 16.37 6.92
CA LEU A 10 -5.39 15.77 6.69
C LEU A 10 -6.41 16.19 7.76
N LYS A 11 -6.00 16.25 9.03
CA LYS A 11 -6.86 16.73 10.12
C LYS A 11 -7.18 18.21 10.01
N GLU A 12 -6.21 19.04 9.61
CA GLU A 12 -6.41 20.47 9.35
C GLU A 12 -7.39 20.72 8.19
N MET A 13 -7.42 19.82 7.22
CA MET A 13 -8.43 19.81 6.14
C MET A 13 -9.81 19.29 6.58
N GLY A 14 -9.96 18.86 7.84
CA GLY A 14 -11.21 18.33 8.38
C GLY A 14 -11.46 16.85 8.09
N LEU A 15 -10.45 16.10 7.64
CA LEU A 15 -10.56 14.66 7.40
C LEU A 15 -10.25 13.87 8.68
N GLU A 16 -11.05 12.84 8.92
CA GLU A 16 -10.78 11.85 9.97
C GLU A 16 -9.88 10.73 9.42
N ILE A 17 -8.96 10.24 10.26
CA ILE A 17 -8.08 9.12 9.92
C ILE A 17 -8.26 7.97 10.92
N GLU A 18 -8.03 6.75 10.47
CA GLU A 18 -8.02 5.54 11.29
C GLU A 18 -6.67 4.83 11.20
N HIS A 19 -6.14 4.38 12.35
CA HIS A 19 -4.92 3.59 12.36
C HIS A 19 -5.22 2.16 11.91
N THR A 20 -4.37 1.61 11.05
CA THR A 20 -4.60 0.28 10.46
C THR A 20 -4.25 -0.88 11.41
N GLY A 21 -3.73 -0.59 12.61
CA GLY A 21 -3.21 -1.57 13.55
C GLY A 21 -1.78 -2.06 13.22
N ASP A 22 -1.17 -1.50 12.18
CA ASP A 22 0.22 -1.80 11.80
C ASP A 22 1.22 -1.23 12.81
N ALA A 23 2.28 -2.00 13.11
CA ALA A 23 3.32 -1.66 14.08
C ALA A 23 4.15 -0.42 13.68
N HIS A 24 4.10 0.01 12.42
CA HIS A 24 4.82 1.17 11.89
C HIS A 24 3.95 2.43 11.82
N GLY A 25 2.76 2.41 12.43
CA GLY A 25 1.90 3.58 12.56
C GLY A 25 1.27 4.02 11.24
N LEU A 26 0.92 3.05 10.38
CA LEU A 26 0.12 3.32 9.18
C LEU A 26 -1.29 3.77 9.59
N PHE A 27 -1.88 4.60 8.73
CA PHE A 27 -3.25 5.09 8.87
C PHE A 27 -3.88 5.21 7.49
N GLU A 28 -5.20 5.18 7.45
CA GLU A 28 -6.03 5.44 6.27
C GLU A 28 -7.02 6.56 6.60
N ILE A 29 -7.62 7.15 5.56
CA ILE A 29 -8.75 8.08 5.76
C ILE A 29 -9.96 7.26 6.22
N LYS A 30 -10.63 7.74 7.27
CA LYS A 30 -11.79 7.06 7.84
C LYS A 30 -12.91 6.99 6.81
N HIS A 31 -13.64 5.87 6.80
CA HIS A 31 -14.72 5.58 5.84
C HIS A 31 -14.28 5.47 4.38
N PHE A 32 -12.97 5.39 4.11
CA PHE A 32 -12.51 5.05 2.78
C PHE A 32 -12.94 3.63 2.42
N ASP A 33 -13.45 3.44 1.20
CA ASP A 33 -13.91 2.14 0.74
C ASP A 33 -12.73 1.17 0.57
N LYS A 34 -12.73 0.11 1.37
CA LYS A 34 -11.70 -0.93 1.34
C LYS A 34 -11.69 -1.70 0.01
N ALA A 35 -12.86 -1.94 -0.58
CA ALA A 35 -12.94 -2.63 -1.86
C ALA A 35 -12.29 -1.77 -2.96
N LEU A 36 -12.56 -0.47 -2.96
CA LEU A 36 -11.89 0.46 -3.86
C LEU A 36 -10.38 0.51 -3.62
N LEU A 37 -9.94 0.56 -2.35
CA LEU A 37 -8.52 0.55 -1.99
C LEU A 37 -7.80 -0.68 -2.58
N GLU A 38 -8.41 -1.86 -2.46
CA GLU A 38 -7.87 -3.10 -3.03
C GLU A 38 -7.82 -3.05 -4.56
N GLN A 39 -8.87 -2.53 -5.20
CA GLN A 39 -8.95 -2.38 -6.66
C GLN A 39 -7.86 -1.45 -7.23
N ILE A 40 -7.57 -0.34 -6.54
CA ILE A 40 -6.54 0.61 -6.98
C ILE A 40 -5.12 0.11 -6.62
N SER A 41 -4.99 -0.82 -5.66
CA SER A 41 -3.72 -1.37 -5.17
C SER A 41 -3.17 -2.52 -6.01
N LYS A 42 -3.24 -2.41 -7.35
CA LYS A 42 -2.83 -3.48 -8.30
C LYS A 42 -1.43 -4.04 -8.04
N ARG A 43 -0.49 -3.18 -7.62
CA ARG A 43 0.89 -3.61 -7.35
C ARG A 43 0.99 -4.57 -6.17
N ARG A 44 0.20 -4.34 -5.11
CA ARG A 44 0.16 -5.20 -3.92
C ARG A 44 -0.32 -6.59 -4.29
N ALA A 45 -1.43 -6.68 -5.03
CA ALA A 45 -1.95 -7.96 -5.51
C ALA A 45 -0.90 -8.76 -6.32
N GLN A 46 -0.15 -8.10 -7.19
CA GLN A 46 0.93 -8.74 -7.97
C GLN A 46 2.06 -9.29 -7.07
N VAL A 47 2.45 -8.57 -6.01
CA VAL A 47 3.47 -9.07 -5.06
C VAL A 47 2.93 -10.28 -4.30
N GLU A 48 1.71 -10.18 -3.76
CA GLU A 48 1.09 -11.25 -2.98
C GLU A 48 0.90 -12.53 -3.81
N GLU A 49 0.52 -12.41 -5.08
CA GLU A 49 0.43 -13.55 -6.01
C GLU A 49 1.79 -14.21 -6.22
N HIS A 50 2.84 -13.42 -6.45
CA HIS A 50 4.19 -13.94 -6.68
C HIS A 50 4.75 -14.64 -5.42
N ILE A 51 4.50 -14.08 -4.23
CA ILE A 51 4.92 -14.64 -2.95
C ILE A 51 4.28 -16.01 -2.69
N LYS A 52 2.99 -16.18 -3.02
CA LYS A 52 2.30 -17.47 -2.91
C LYS A 52 3.01 -18.55 -3.73
N GLY A 53 3.49 -18.21 -4.94
CA GLY A 53 4.27 -19.12 -5.78
C GLY A 53 5.68 -19.43 -5.25
N MET A 54 6.27 -18.55 -4.45
CA MET A 54 7.58 -18.75 -3.83
C MET A 54 7.55 -19.66 -2.59
N HIS A 55 6.35 -19.98 -2.07
CA HIS A 55 6.15 -20.75 -0.84
C HIS A 55 6.97 -20.22 0.36
N SER A 56 7.16 -18.89 0.45
CA SER A 56 7.96 -18.23 1.48
C SER A 56 7.28 -16.96 1.98
N ASN A 57 7.31 -16.74 3.29
CA ASN A 57 6.78 -15.52 3.92
C ASN A 57 7.89 -14.64 4.51
N SER A 58 9.16 -14.85 4.10
CA SER A 58 10.28 -14.05 4.61
C SER A 58 10.32 -12.65 4.00
N LEU A 59 10.83 -11.65 4.74
CA LEU A 59 11.02 -10.29 4.22
C LEU A 59 11.84 -10.28 2.91
N LYS A 60 12.88 -11.12 2.82
CA LYS A 60 13.69 -11.26 1.59
C LYS A 60 12.88 -11.79 0.40
N ALA A 61 11.92 -12.68 0.64
CA ALA A 61 11.02 -13.14 -0.41
C ALA A 61 10.16 -11.98 -0.92
N TYR A 62 9.61 -11.15 -0.03
CA TYR A 62 8.85 -9.95 -0.40
C TYR A 62 9.68 -8.95 -1.21
N ASP A 63 10.94 -8.73 -0.83
CA ASP A 63 11.87 -7.88 -1.61
C ASP A 63 12.07 -8.44 -3.02
N ARG A 64 12.33 -9.75 -3.12
CA ARG A 64 12.53 -10.45 -4.38
C ARG A 64 11.27 -10.39 -5.27
N ALA A 65 10.11 -10.72 -4.71
CA ALA A 65 8.83 -10.65 -5.41
C ALA A 65 8.50 -9.23 -5.88
N THR A 66 8.87 -8.21 -5.10
CA THR A 66 8.69 -6.80 -5.47
C THR A 66 9.52 -6.40 -6.69
N LEU A 67 10.72 -6.95 -6.84
CA LEU A 67 11.55 -6.71 -8.01
C LEU A 67 11.06 -7.54 -9.22
N ASP A 68 10.84 -8.84 -9.02
CA ASP A 68 10.59 -9.78 -10.10
C ASP A 68 9.20 -9.60 -10.75
N SER A 69 8.17 -9.19 -9.98
CA SER A 69 6.83 -8.96 -10.53
C SER A 69 6.62 -7.56 -11.13
N ARG A 70 7.64 -6.69 -11.11
CA ARG A 70 7.51 -5.30 -11.59
C ARG A 70 7.66 -5.23 -13.11
N LYS A 71 6.54 -5.04 -13.81
CA LYS A 71 6.54 -4.74 -15.26
C LYS A 71 7.05 -3.33 -15.54
N SER A 72 7.62 -3.13 -16.74
CA SER A 72 7.86 -1.79 -17.27
C SER A 72 6.55 -1.02 -17.37
N LYS A 73 6.58 0.27 -17.03
CA LYS A 73 5.42 1.14 -17.22
C LYS A 73 5.40 1.61 -18.67
N GLU A 74 4.27 1.42 -19.34
CA GLU A 74 4.02 2.03 -20.64
C GLU A 74 3.74 3.52 -20.46
N MET A 75 4.00 4.29 -21.53
CA MET A 75 3.66 5.70 -21.55
C MET A 75 2.14 5.83 -21.66
N VAL A 76 1.53 6.55 -20.72
CA VAL A 76 0.09 6.82 -20.69
C VAL A 76 -0.14 8.30 -20.92
N SER A 77 -1.18 8.63 -21.70
CA SER A 77 -1.67 10.00 -21.81
C SER A 77 -2.29 10.42 -20.47
N PRO A 78 -2.06 11.66 -20.01
CA PRO A 78 -2.70 12.21 -18.82
C PRO A 78 -4.23 12.23 -18.92
#